data_AF-T0MNR0-F1
#
_entry.id   AF-T0MNR0-F1
#
_cell.length_a   1.000
_cell.length_b   1.000
_cell.length_c   1.000
_cell.angle_alpha   90.00
_cell.angle_beta   90.00
_cell.angle_gamma   90.00
#
_symmetry.space_group_name_H-M   'P 1'
#
loop_
_entity.id
_entity.type
_entity.pdbx_description
1 polymer ?
#
loop_
_entity_poly.entity_id
_entity_poly.type
_entity_poly.pdbx_seq_one_letter_code
_entity_poly.pdbx_strand_id
1 'polypeptide(L)'
;MNAENALLNTPESDLDTDGLSDQCDNCPNLSNIAQEDTDSDQVGDSCDNCLTVANSNQADSDTDQVGNVCDICPNHHNPLQQSIKAGDANGSGGTPNLTDIVYLVNYVFKGGPAPSPSCRGDENGSGGTPNLTDIIYIVNYVFKGGPAPIKSNVCCL
;
A
#
# COMPACT_ATOMS: atom_id res chain seq x y z
N MET A 1 -1.60 -39.07 52.07
CA MET A 1 -1.11 -37.68 51.98
C MET A 1 -1.06 -37.35 50.51
N ASN A 2 -1.97 -36.47 50.08
CA ASN A 2 -2.15 -36.06 48.70
C ASN A 2 -1.06 -35.05 48.32
N ALA A 3 -0.65 -35.06 47.05
CA ALA A 3 -0.16 -33.87 46.37
C ALA A 3 -0.48 -34.02 44.88
N GLU A 4 -1.74 -33.74 44.53
CA GLU A 4 -2.09 -33.21 43.22
C GLU A 4 -1.40 -31.84 43.09
N ASN A 5 -0.25 -31.73 42.42
CA ASN A 5 0.19 -30.46 41.79
C ASN A 5 1.37 -30.62 40.81
N ALA A 6 1.25 -31.50 39.81
CA ALA A 6 2.23 -31.59 38.71
C ALA A 6 1.69 -30.99 37.40
N LEU A 7 0.88 -29.92 37.50
CA LEU A 7 0.50 -29.10 36.35
C LEU A 7 1.45 -27.89 36.30
N LEU A 8 2.70 -28.07 35.89
CA LEU A 8 3.51 -26.92 35.49
C LEU A 8 4.48 -27.29 34.36
N ASN A 9 4.32 -26.53 33.28
CA ASN A 9 5.24 -26.32 32.17
C ASN A 9 5.50 -27.48 31.21
N THR A 10 4.61 -27.60 30.22
CA THR A 10 5.12 -27.68 28.84
C THR A 10 6.15 -26.56 28.67
N PRO A 11 7.33 -26.79 28.06
CA PRO A 11 8.15 -25.67 27.63
C PRO A 11 7.25 -24.84 26.73
N GLU A 12 6.91 -23.63 27.19
CA GLU A 12 6.19 -22.71 26.34
C GLU A 12 7.08 -22.50 25.12
N SER A 13 6.48 -22.65 23.94
CA SER A 13 7.17 -22.40 22.69
C SER A 13 7.61 -20.93 22.71
N ASP A 14 8.83 -20.70 22.27
CA ASP A 14 9.48 -19.41 22.08
C ASP A 14 10.22 -19.56 20.75
N LEU A 15 9.52 -19.22 19.67
CA LEU A 15 9.93 -19.54 18.30
C LEU A 15 11.12 -18.69 17.83
N ASP A 16 11.27 -17.47 18.32
CA ASP A 16 12.32 -16.53 17.91
C ASP A 16 13.41 -16.30 18.96
N THR A 17 13.26 -16.92 20.13
CA THR A 17 14.23 -16.96 21.23
C THR A 17 14.51 -15.62 21.89
N ASP A 18 13.52 -14.73 21.93
CA ASP A 18 13.64 -13.43 22.58
C ASP A 18 13.40 -13.45 24.11
N GLY A 19 12.97 -14.60 24.64
CA GLY A 19 12.75 -14.83 26.06
C GLY A 19 11.31 -14.61 26.53
N LEU A 20 10.38 -14.37 25.61
CA LEU A 20 8.94 -14.42 25.83
C LEU A 20 8.35 -15.68 25.21
N SER A 21 7.27 -16.19 25.79
CA SER A 21 6.56 -17.30 25.16
C SER A 21 5.65 -16.81 24.04
N ASP A 22 5.43 -17.64 23.01
CA ASP A 22 4.57 -17.32 21.86
C ASP A 22 3.14 -16.83 22.24
N GLN A 23 2.66 -17.15 23.46
CA GLN A 23 1.35 -16.71 23.96
C GLN A 23 1.37 -15.31 24.60
N CYS A 24 2.55 -14.85 25.05
CA CYS A 24 2.78 -13.55 25.65
C CYS A 24 3.61 -12.63 24.74
N ASP A 25 3.89 -13.08 23.52
CA ASP A 25 4.68 -12.39 22.51
C ASP A 25 3.77 -11.88 21.38
N ASN A 26 3.77 -10.57 21.17
CA ASN A 26 3.02 -9.91 20.09
C ASN A 26 3.72 -9.99 18.72
N CYS A 27 4.93 -10.56 18.64
CA CYS A 27 5.61 -10.94 17.39
C CYS A 27 6.26 -12.34 17.47
N PRO A 28 5.50 -13.45 17.53
CA PRO A 28 6.01 -14.81 17.79
C PRO A 28 7.06 -15.37 16.81
N ASN A 29 7.45 -14.66 15.77
CA ASN A 29 8.45 -15.10 14.80
C ASN A 29 9.55 -14.06 14.58
N LEU A 30 9.56 -12.98 15.37
CA LEU A 30 10.49 -11.87 15.23
C LEU A 30 10.76 -11.21 16.59
N SER A 31 11.95 -11.50 17.10
CA SER A 31 12.40 -11.06 18.42
C SER A 31 12.14 -9.57 18.68
N ASN A 32 11.39 -9.28 19.75
CA ASN A 32 11.00 -7.94 20.13
C ASN A 32 10.73 -7.85 21.65
N ILE A 33 11.76 -8.11 22.46
CA ILE A 33 11.74 -8.06 23.95
C ILE A 33 10.99 -6.87 24.56
N ALA A 34 10.99 -5.71 23.88
CA ALA A 34 10.30 -4.50 24.36
C ALA A 34 8.77 -4.57 24.26
N GLN A 35 8.23 -5.45 23.41
CA GLN A 35 6.79 -5.67 23.17
C GLN A 35 6.04 -4.35 22.91
N GLU A 36 6.66 -3.46 22.14
CA GLU A 36 6.02 -2.23 21.67
C GLU A 36 4.85 -2.60 20.75
N ASP A 37 3.71 -1.93 20.94
CA ASP A 37 2.45 -2.11 20.20
C ASP A 37 1.74 -0.73 20.20
N THR A 38 2.08 0.07 19.20
CA THR A 38 1.74 1.51 19.13
C THR A 38 0.25 1.73 18.93
N ASP A 39 -0.45 0.85 18.20
CA ASP A 39 -1.86 0.99 17.88
C ASP A 39 -2.80 0.04 18.64
N SER A 40 -2.23 -0.82 19.49
CA SER A 40 -2.92 -1.72 20.42
C SER A 40 -3.76 -2.78 19.73
N ASP A 41 -3.28 -3.33 18.62
CA ASP A 41 -3.95 -4.37 17.85
C ASP A 41 -3.50 -5.81 18.17
N GLN A 42 -2.55 -5.95 19.11
CA GLN A 42 -1.88 -7.21 19.53
C GLN A 42 -0.83 -7.74 18.54
N VAL A 43 -0.42 -6.95 17.56
CA VAL A 43 0.76 -7.19 16.71
C VAL A 43 1.82 -6.18 17.12
N GLY A 44 3.03 -6.65 17.43
CA GLY A 44 4.08 -5.75 17.88
C GLY A 44 4.63 -4.88 16.75
N ASP A 45 5.11 -3.68 17.09
CA ASP A 45 5.68 -2.69 16.16
C ASP A 45 6.78 -3.29 15.25
N SER A 46 7.50 -4.30 15.74
CA SER A 46 8.55 -5.00 14.98
C SER A 46 8.02 -5.81 13.79
N CYS A 47 6.80 -6.34 13.90
CA CYS A 47 6.19 -7.23 12.91
C CYS A 47 4.88 -6.68 12.33
N ASP A 48 4.50 -5.46 12.69
CA ASP A 48 3.30 -4.78 12.22
C ASP A 48 3.54 -4.04 10.88
N ASN A 49 2.78 -4.42 9.85
CA ASN A 49 2.79 -3.78 8.55
C ASN A 49 1.96 -2.48 8.48
N CYS A 50 1.33 -2.08 9.58
CA CYS A 50 0.62 -0.81 9.74
C CYS A 50 0.78 -0.20 11.15
N LEU A 51 2.01 0.13 11.55
CA LEU A 51 2.44 0.70 12.85
C LEU A 51 1.49 1.65 13.64
N THR A 52 0.56 2.31 12.98
CA THR A 52 -0.34 3.30 13.61
C THR A 52 -1.83 3.04 13.34
N VAL A 53 -2.17 1.93 12.70
CA VAL A 53 -3.53 1.61 12.24
C VAL A 53 -3.83 0.13 12.46
N ALA A 54 -4.56 -0.15 13.55
CA ALA A 54 -4.85 -1.49 13.99
C ALA A 54 -5.38 -2.42 12.88
N ASN A 55 -4.68 -3.53 12.68
CA ASN A 55 -4.98 -4.58 11.72
C ASN A 55 -4.40 -5.94 12.13
N SER A 56 -4.96 -6.55 13.18
CA SER A 56 -4.48 -7.84 13.72
C SER A 56 -4.42 -9.01 12.71
N ASN A 57 -5.01 -8.86 11.52
CA ASN A 57 -4.94 -9.84 10.44
C ASN A 57 -3.72 -9.65 9.52
N GLN A 58 -2.98 -8.54 9.66
CA GLN A 58 -1.78 -8.17 8.92
C GLN A 58 -1.93 -8.36 7.40
N ALA A 59 -3.14 -8.10 6.88
CA ALA A 59 -3.44 -8.33 5.47
C ALA A 59 -2.65 -7.35 4.59
N ASP A 60 -1.85 -7.88 3.67
CA ASP A 60 -1.07 -7.15 2.66
C ASP A 60 -1.28 -7.87 1.33
N SER A 61 -2.06 -7.27 0.44
CA SER A 61 -2.55 -7.91 -0.78
C SER A 61 -1.62 -7.77 -1.98
N ASP A 62 -0.72 -6.80 -1.98
CA ASP A 62 0.26 -6.61 -3.05
C ASP A 62 1.71 -6.91 -2.62
N THR A 63 1.90 -7.32 -1.37
CA THR A 63 3.14 -7.79 -0.77
C THR A 63 4.23 -6.73 -0.74
N ASP A 64 3.85 -5.46 -0.54
CA ASP A 64 4.79 -4.34 -0.42
C ASP A 64 5.25 -4.03 1.01
N GLN A 65 4.81 -4.83 1.99
CA GLN A 65 5.07 -4.67 3.42
C GLN A 65 4.30 -3.52 4.07
N VAL A 66 3.31 -2.96 3.38
CA VAL A 66 2.35 -2.01 3.94
C VAL A 66 0.99 -2.68 3.97
N GLY A 67 0.38 -2.77 5.15
CA GLY A 67 -0.89 -3.45 5.30
C GLY A 67 -2.01 -2.71 4.55
N ASN A 68 -2.98 -3.47 4.04
CA ASN A 68 -4.12 -2.99 3.25
C ASN A 68 -4.88 -1.81 3.87
N VAL A 69 -4.87 -1.67 5.20
CA VAL A 69 -5.58 -0.61 5.91
C VAL A 69 -4.82 0.72 5.93
N CYS A 70 -3.50 0.69 5.79
CA CYS A 70 -2.62 1.86 5.78
C CYS A 70 -1.93 2.07 4.43
N ASP A 71 -2.12 1.16 3.47
CA ASP A 71 -1.64 1.28 2.11
C ASP A 71 -2.53 2.19 1.26
N ILE A 72 -1.90 3.17 0.60
CA ILE A 72 -2.52 4.08 -0.37
C ILE A 72 -2.94 3.30 -1.63
N CYS A 73 -2.31 2.17 -1.91
CA CYS A 73 -2.56 1.38 -3.09
C CYS A 73 -2.65 -0.13 -2.78
N PRO A 74 -3.69 -0.60 -2.05
CA PRO A 74 -3.76 -1.98 -1.48
C PRO A 74 -3.65 -3.15 -2.47
N ASN A 75 -3.56 -2.90 -3.78
CA ASN A 75 -3.42 -3.92 -4.80
C ASN A 75 -2.31 -3.56 -5.82
N HIS A 76 -1.35 -2.70 -5.48
CA HIS A 76 -0.30 -2.25 -6.38
C HIS A 76 1.03 -1.92 -5.70
N HIS A 77 1.94 -2.88 -5.66
CA HIS A 77 3.20 -2.81 -4.92
C HIS A 77 3.89 -1.42 -4.89
N ASN A 78 3.75 -0.69 -3.77
CA ASN A 78 4.22 0.68 -3.59
C ASN A 78 4.83 0.92 -2.20
N PRO A 79 5.93 0.24 -1.86
CA PRO A 79 6.46 0.16 -0.49
C PRO A 79 6.86 1.52 0.12
N LEU A 80 7.08 2.53 -0.72
CA LEU A 80 7.43 3.89 -0.29
C LEU A 80 6.22 4.79 -0.04
N GLN A 81 5.00 4.29 -0.27
CA GLN A 81 3.74 5.03 -0.07
C GLN A 81 3.78 6.44 -0.69
N GLN A 82 4.45 6.54 -1.84
CA GLN A 82 4.60 7.81 -2.55
C GLN A 82 3.29 8.16 -3.25
N SER A 83 3.04 9.46 -3.40
CA SER A 83 1.80 9.96 -4.00
C SER A 83 1.68 9.52 -5.46
N ILE A 84 0.86 8.50 -5.69
CA ILE A 84 0.37 8.10 -7.00
C ILE A 84 -0.76 9.05 -7.36
N LYS A 85 -0.54 9.91 -8.36
CA LYS A 85 -1.44 11.02 -8.71
C LYS A 85 -2.13 10.79 -10.05
N ALA A 86 -3.40 11.17 -10.13
CA ALA A 86 -4.07 11.37 -11.41
C ALA A 86 -3.28 12.40 -12.25
N GLY A 87 -3.02 12.05 -13.51
CA GLY A 87 -2.27 12.88 -14.44
C GLY A 87 -0.76 12.75 -14.44
N ASP A 88 -0.19 11.92 -13.55
CA ASP A 88 1.22 11.54 -13.60
C ASP A 88 1.36 10.20 -14.34
N ALA A 89 0.91 10.16 -15.60
CA ALA A 89 0.79 8.94 -16.39
C ALA A 89 2.12 8.18 -16.55
N ASN A 90 3.26 8.90 -16.50
CA ASN A 90 4.58 8.29 -16.60
C ASN A 90 5.25 8.00 -15.23
N GLY A 91 4.59 8.33 -14.11
CA GLY A 91 5.09 8.06 -12.75
C GLY A 91 6.25 8.95 -12.31
N SER A 92 6.38 10.15 -12.86
CA SER A 92 7.48 11.09 -12.54
C SER A 92 7.35 11.79 -11.18
N GLY A 93 6.21 11.68 -10.50
CA GLY A 93 5.96 12.28 -9.18
C GLY A 93 5.65 13.79 -9.21
N GLY A 94 5.41 14.34 -10.39
CA GLY A 94 5.23 15.79 -10.62
C GLY A 94 3.78 16.24 -10.80
N THR A 95 3.61 17.50 -11.23
CA THR A 95 2.33 17.97 -11.79
C THR A 95 2.18 17.45 -13.22
N PRO A 96 0.94 17.15 -13.66
CA PRO A 96 0.68 16.71 -15.03
C PRO A 96 1.26 17.70 -16.03
N ASN A 97 2.03 17.21 -16.99
CA ASN A 97 2.74 18.04 -17.95
C ASN A 97 2.88 17.36 -19.33
N LEU A 98 3.69 17.94 -20.22
CA LEU A 98 3.86 17.44 -21.59
C LEU A 98 4.37 15.99 -21.62
N THR A 99 5.20 15.56 -20.68
CA THR A 99 5.73 14.18 -20.67
C THR A 99 4.64 13.15 -20.40
N ASP A 100 3.63 13.49 -19.61
CA ASP A 100 2.48 12.63 -19.33
C ASP A 100 1.58 12.50 -20.56
N ILE A 101 1.35 13.62 -21.25
CA ILE A 101 0.64 13.63 -22.54
C ILE A 101 1.35 12.73 -23.55
N VAL A 102 2.67 12.87 -23.68
CA VAL A 102 3.47 12.05 -24.61
C VAL A 102 3.40 10.58 -24.21
N TYR A 103 3.43 10.27 -22.92
CA TYR A 103 3.29 8.91 -22.42
C TYR A 103 1.96 8.29 -22.83
N LEU A 104 0.83 8.97 -22.58
CA LEU A 104 -0.50 8.48 -22.96
C LEU A 104 -0.65 8.34 -24.47
N VAL A 105 -0.12 9.27 -25.27
CA VAL A 105 -0.12 9.14 -26.73
C VAL A 105 0.65 7.90 -27.18
N ASN A 106 1.80 7.61 -26.58
CA ASN A 106 2.58 6.43 -26.90
C ASN A 106 1.85 5.14 -26.46
N TYR A 107 1.19 5.13 -25.31
CA TYR A 107 0.37 4.00 -24.86
C TYR A 107 -0.80 3.76 -25.83
N VAL A 108 -1.66 4.75 -26.04
CA VAL A 108 -2.93 4.62 -26.79
C VAL A 108 -2.70 4.35 -28.28
N PHE A 109 -1.70 4.98 -28.89
CA PHE A 109 -1.53 4.93 -30.36
C PHE A 109 -0.29 4.19 -30.85
N LYS A 110 0.67 3.90 -29.97
CA LYS A 110 1.97 3.32 -30.37
C LYS A 110 2.32 2.02 -29.65
N GLY A 111 1.40 1.46 -28.86
CA GLY A 111 1.63 0.21 -28.14
C GLY A 111 2.67 0.33 -27.03
N GLY A 112 2.82 1.53 -26.45
CA GLY A 112 3.62 1.74 -25.25
C GLY A 112 3.07 1.00 -24.03
N PRO A 113 3.81 0.99 -22.91
CA PRO A 113 3.33 0.40 -21.65
C PRO A 113 2.12 1.18 -21.11
N ALA A 114 1.19 0.45 -20.46
CA ALA A 114 0.09 1.08 -19.74
C ALA A 114 0.59 1.85 -18.51
N PRO A 115 -0.06 2.96 -18.12
CA PRO A 115 0.15 3.57 -16.81
C PRO A 115 -0.11 2.54 -15.69
N SER A 116 0.70 2.58 -14.63
CA SER A 116 0.62 1.63 -13.52
C SER A 116 0.66 2.38 -12.17
N PRO A 117 -0.44 2.41 -11.40
CA PRO A 117 -1.76 1.85 -11.71
C PRO A 117 -2.45 2.58 -12.86
N SER A 118 -3.44 1.93 -13.49
CA SER A 118 -4.11 2.44 -14.70
C SER A 118 -4.75 3.81 -14.49
N CYS A 119 -5.21 4.09 -13.26
CA CYS A 119 -5.83 5.36 -12.90
C CYS A 119 -4.89 6.57 -13.01
N ARG A 120 -3.56 6.40 -13.09
CA ARG A 120 -2.63 7.53 -13.37
C ARG A 120 -2.90 8.20 -14.70
N GLY A 121 -3.45 7.45 -15.66
CA GLY A 121 -3.81 7.94 -16.99
C GLY A 121 -5.31 8.07 -17.25
N ASP A 122 -6.17 7.81 -16.27
CA ASP A 122 -7.62 8.00 -16.38
C ASP A 122 -7.97 9.44 -15.98
N GLU A 123 -7.55 10.37 -16.85
CA GLU A 123 -7.53 11.80 -16.59
C GLU A 123 -8.92 12.39 -16.33
N ASN A 124 -9.94 11.81 -16.97
CA ASN A 124 -11.33 12.26 -16.84
C ASN A 124 -12.16 11.40 -15.87
N GLY A 125 -11.55 10.43 -15.19
CA GLY A 125 -12.21 9.54 -14.23
C GLY A 125 -13.31 8.69 -14.86
N SER A 126 -13.21 8.37 -16.15
CA SER A 126 -14.19 7.55 -16.87
C SER A 126 -14.13 6.07 -16.46
N GLY A 127 -13.05 5.66 -15.80
CA GLY A 127 -12.78 4.28 -15.44
C GLY A 127 -12.26 3.45 -16.61
N GLY A 128 -11.64 2.32 -16.28
CA GLY A 128 -11.07 1.40 -17.28
C GLY A 128 -9.66 1.82 -17.73
N THR A 129 -9.32 1.53 -18.98
CA THR A 129 -8.00 1.81 -19.55
C THR A 129 -7.93 3.22 -20.15
N PRO A 130 -6.82 3.96 -19.93
CA PRO A 130 -6.61 5.26 -20.55
C PRO A 130 -6.78 5.23 -22.07
N ASN A 131 -7.44 6.25 -22.61
CA ASN A 131 -7.81 6.32 -24.02
C ASN A 131 -7.70 7.76 -24.56
N LEU A 132 -8.22 8.00 -25.78
CA LEU A 132 -8.14 9.31 -26.43
C LEU A 132 -8.83 10.42 -25.63
N THR A 133 -9.93 10.11 -24.93
CA THR A 133 -10.65 11.12 -24.14
C THR A 133 -9.82 11.61 -22.96
N ASP A 134 -8.99 10.74 -22.38
CA ASP A 134 -8.04 11.08 -21.32
C ASP A 134 -6.93 11.99 -21.84
N ILE A 135 -6.34 11.65 -22.99
CA ILE A 135 -5.34 12.50 -23.66
C ILE A 135 -5.89 13.91 -23.89
N ILE A 136 -7.12 14.03 -24.40
CA ILE A 136 -7.76 15.32 -24.62
C ILE A 136 -7.92 16.09 -23.31
N TYR A 137 -8.29 15.40 -22.23
CA TYR A 137 -8.48 16.00 -20.92
C TYR A 137 -7.20 16.61 -20.37
N ILE A 138 -6.11 15.83 -20.29
CA ILE A 138 -4.81 16.33 -19.78
C ILE A 138 -4.20 17.41 -20.68
N VAL A 139 -4.41 17.34 -22.01
CA VAL A 139 -4.00 18.43 -22.92
C VAL A 139 -4.72 19.73 -22.58
N ASN A 140 -6.03 19.67 -22.27
CA ASN A 140 -6.79 20.86 -21.88
C ASN A 140 -6.32 21.40 -20.52
N TYR A 141 -6.00 20.53 -19.56
CA TYR A 141 -5.41 20.94 -18.28
C TYR A 141 -4.06 21.66 -18.47
N VAL A 142 -3.10 20.98 -19.11
CA VAL A 142 -1.71 21.46 -19.23
C VAL A 142 -1.60 22.73 -20.07
N PHE A 143 -2.37 22.85 -21.16
CA PHE A 143 -2.18 23.93 -22.14
C PHE A 143 -3.32 24.94 -22.23
N LYS A 144 -4.51 24.63 -21.70
CA LYS A 144 -5.71 25.46 -21.93
C LYS A 144 -6.40 25.94 -20.64
N GLY A 145 -5.78 25.70 -19.47
CA GLY A 145 -6.37 26.06 -18.18
C GLY A 145 -7.64 25.28 -17.85
N GLY A 146 -7.74 24.05 -18.35
CA GLY A 146 -8.81 23.11 -18.01
C GLY A 146 -8.77 22.66 -16.54
N PRO A 147 -9.77 21.90 -16.10
CA PRO A 147 -9.78 21.29 -14.76
C PRO A 147 -8.62 20.32 -14.57
N ALA A 148 -8.18 20.16 -13.32
CA ALA A 148 -7.17 19.16 -12.95
C ALA A 148 -7.68 17.73 -13.18
N PRO A 149 -6.79 16.76 -13.48
CA PRO A 149 -7.13 15.35 -13.59
C PRO A 149 -7.97 14.84 -12.42
N ILE A 150 -8.96 14.00 -12.74
CA ILE A 150 -9.92 13.49 -11.77
C ILE A 150 -9.29 12.34 -11.00
N LYS A 151 -9.28 12.50 -9.68
CA LYS A 151 -8.84 11.50 -8.71
C LYS A 151 -9.81 10.31 -8.72
N SER A 152 -9.31 9.10 -8.89
CA SER A 152 -10.11 7.87 -9.01
C SER A 152 -9.54 6.72 -8.18
N ASN A 153 -10.43 5.99 -7.50
CA ASN A 153 -10.09 4.88 -6.59
C ASN A 153 -9.15 5.28 -5.44
N VAL A 154 -8.81 4.30 -4.59
CA VAL A 154 -7.84 4.49 -3.48
C VAL A 154 -6.43 4.76 -4.04
N CYS A 155 -6.08 4.09 -5.15
CA CYS A 155 -4.77 4.17 -5.76
C CYS A 155 -4.45 5.47 -6.52
N CYS A 156 -5.44 6.31 -6.83
CA CYS A 156 -5.22 7.60 -7.51
C CYS A 156 -6.08 8.70 -6.88
N LEU A 157 -5.97 8.81 -5.54
CA LEU A 157 -6.63 9.78 -4.67
C LEU A 157 -6.36 11.25 -4.96
#